data_AF-A0A3M0WHY2-F1
#
_entry.id   AF-A0A3M0WHY2-F1
#
_cell.length_a   1.000
_cell.length_b   1.000
_cell.length_c   1.000
_cell.angle_alpha   90.00
_cell.angle_beta   90.00
_cell.angle_gamma   90.00
#
_symmetry.space_group_name_H-M   'P 1'
#
loop_
_entity.id
_entity.type
_entity.pdbx_description
1 polymer ?
#
loop_
_entity_poly.entity_id
_entity_poly.type
_entity_poly.pdbx_seq_one_letter_code
_entity_poly.pdbx_strand_id
1 'polypeptide(L)'
;MKVKVYKSTKKSLLFSFEDIKKQIDNDFKDYDFLLFATSPNYPYQDINFYIKKVFDTDKYAAFHAVDSFCDNSIVDGISVSVFKFENNGSLNLFYVEDIKDKNFLIKTADYINLNKDKLHII
;
A
#
# COMPACT_ATOMS: atom_id res chain seq x y z
N MET A 1 6.86 10.61 12.35
CA MET A 1 6.61 9.65 11.25
C MET A 1 6.67 10.43 9.96
N LYS A 2 7.49 9.99 9.00
CA LYS A 2 7.58 10.57 7.67
C LYS A 2 6.77 9.72 6.71
N VAL A 3 5.86 10.34 5.98
CA VAL A 3 5.05 9.70 4.94
C VAL A 3 5.16 10.50 3.66
N LYS A 4 5.34 9.82 2.54
CA LYS A 4 5.32 10.43 1.21
C LYS A 4 4.64 9.49 0.22
N VAL A 5 3.86 10.06 -0.68
CA VAL A 5 3.17 9.33 -1.74
C VAL A 5 3.95 9.49 -3.04
N TYR A 6 4.11 8.40 -3.77
CA TYR A 6 4.72 8.36 -5.08
C TYR A 6 3.74 7.77 -6.08
N LYS A 7 3.99 8.04 -7.36
CA LYS A 7 3.18 7.50 -8.43
C LYS A 7 3.99 7.14 -9.65
N SER A 8 3.44 6.24 -10.45
CA SER A 8 3.88 6.00 -11.81
C SER A 8 2.70 5.81 -12.76
N THR A 9 2.84 6.32 -13.97
CA THR A 9 1.88 6.22 -15.07
C THR A 9 2.44 5.41 -16.25
N LYS A 10 3.52 4.63 -16.03
CA LYS A 10 4.00 3.70 -17.06
C LYS A 10 2.92 2.66 -17.34
N LYS A 11 2.91 2.08 -18.54
CA LYS A 11 1.91 1.06 -18.93
C LYS A 11 2.28 -0.36 -18.46
N SER A 12 3.57 -0.60 -18.25
CA SER A 12 4.07 -1.91 -17.81
C SER A 12 4.19 -1.94 -16.29
N LEU A 13 3.62 -2.98 -15.66
CA LEU A 13 3.63 -3.15 -14.20
C LEU A 13 5.04 -3.09 -13.61
N LEU A 14 5.98 -3.83 -14.21
CA LEU A 14 7.38 -3.84 -13.78
C LEU A 14 8.01 -2.45 -13.87
N PHE A 15 7.83 -1.76 -15.00
CA PHE A 15 8.40 -0.43 -15.17
C PHE A 15 7.74 0.61 -14.25
N SER A 16 6.46 0.46 -13.94
CA SER A 16 5.78 1.30 -12.94
C SER A 16 6.39 1.12 -11.55
N PHE A 17 6.67 -0.12 -11.13
CA PHE A 17 7.32 -0.38 -9.85
C PHE A 17 8.78 0.08 -9.82
N GLU A 18 9.56 -0.14 -10.88
CA GLU A 18 10.94 0.33 -10.96
C GLU A 18 11.02 1.87 -10.94
N ASP A 19 10.09 2.54 -11.61
CA ASP A 19 9.97 4.01 -11.61
C ASP A 19 9.65 4.53 -10.21
N ILE A 20 8.70 3.91 -9.51
CA ILE A 20 8.38 4.21 -8.11
C ILE A 20 9.61 3.96 -7.21
N LYS A 21 10.28 2.81 -7.33
CA LYS A 21 11.45 2.47 -6.51
C LYS A 21 12.55 3.52 -6.62
N LYS A 22 12.84 3.98 -7.84
CA LYS A 22 13.80 5.08 -8.08
C LYS A 22 13.40 6.37 -7.38
N GLN A 23 12.12 6.73 -7.40
CA GLN A 23 11.64 7.92 -6.69
C GLN A 23 11.80 7.79 -5.17
N ILE A 24 11.50 6.61 -4.61
CA ILE A 24 11.66 6.34 -3.16
C ILE A 24 13.12 6.44 -2.76
N ASP A 25 14.03 5.81 -3.52
CA ASP A 25 15.47 5.75 -3.19
C ASP A 25 16.14 7.14 -3.19
N ASN A 26 15.55 8.12 -3.88
CA ASN A 26 16.03 9.51 -3.84
C ASN A 26 15.69 10.23 -2.52
N ASP A 27 14.64 9.80 -1.82
CA ASP A 27 14.09 10.50 -0.65
C ASP A 27 14.23 9.71 0.67
N PHE A 28 14.41 8.40 0.57
CA PHE A 28 14.47 7.45 1.68
C PHE A 28 15.65 6.48 1.50
N LYS A 29 16.47 6.32 2.53
CA LYS A 29 17.49 5.26 2.58
C LYS A 29 16.87 3.89 2.86
N ASP A 30 15.81 3.89 3.66
CA ASP A 30 15.03 2.74 4.07
C ASP A 30 13.58 3.16 4.38
N TYR A 31 12.70 2.19 4.56
CA TYR A 31 11.29 2.40 4.89
C TYR A 31 10.75 1.22 5.70
N ASP A 32 9.69 1.45 6.46
CA ASP A 32 9.14 0.44 7.38
C ASP A 32 7.90 -0.26 6.80
N PHE A 33 7.16 0.41 5.91
CA PHE A 33 5.98 -0.16 5.27
C PHE A 33 5.62 0.54 3.96
N LEU A 34 5.01 -0.20 3.03
CA LEU A 34 4.48 0.29 1.77
C LEU A 34 2.98 0.00 1.63
N LEU A 35 2.19 1.00 1.22
CA LEU A 35 0.77 0.83 0.92
C LEU A 35 0.52 1.17 -0.56
N PHE A 36 0.21 0.16 -1.37
CA PHE A 36 0.01 0.30 -2.80
C PHE A 36 -1.47 0.40 -3.18
N ALA A 37 -1.81 1.42 -3.96
CA ALA A 37 -3.04 1.51 -4.72
C ALA A 37 -2.72 1.26 -6.20
N THR A 38 -3.18 0.13 -6.72
CA THR A 38 -2.85 -0.33 -8.07
C THR A 38 -4.06 -0.23 -8.99
N SER A 39 -3.89 0.32 -10.19
CA SER A 39 -4.95 0.34 -11.20
C SER A 39 -5.42 -1.09 -11.51
N PRO A 40 -6.74 -1.33 -11.69
CA PRO A 40 -7.29 -2.62 -12.08
C PRO A 40 -6.85 -3.07 -13.48
N ASN A 41 -6.23 -2.18 -14.27
CA ASN A 41 -5.69 -2.51 -15.60
C ASN A 41 -4.46 -3.42 -15.53
N TYR A 42 -3.82 -3.55 -14.37
CA TYR A 42 -2.67 -4.43 -14.19
C TYR A 42 -3.10 -5.85 -13.82
N PRO A 43 -2.38 -6.89 -14.29
CA PRO A 43 -2.69 -8.27 -13.95
C PRO A 43 -2.43 -8.55 -12.46
N TYR A 44 -3.50 -8.79 -11.71
CA TYR A 44 -3.45 -8.96 -10.24
C TYR A 44 -2.47 -10.05 -9.80
N GLN A 45 -2.38 -11.15 -10.56
CA GLN A 45 -1.55 -12.31 -10.28
C GLN A 45 -0.05 -11.98 -10.22
N ASP A 46 0.37 -10.93 -10.92
CA ASP A 46 1.78 -10.55 -11.02
C ASP A 46 2.17 -9.46 -10.00
N ILE A 47 1.19 -8.78 -9.39
CA ILE A 47 1.43 -7.63 -8.48
C ILE A 47 2.30 -8.04 -7.30
N ASN A 48 1.91 -9.10 -6.59
CA ASN A 48 2.66 -9.59 -5.43
C ASN A 48 4.10 -9.97 -5.82
N PHE A 49 4.25 -10.76 -6.89
CA PHE A 49 5.55 -11.18 -7.39
C PHE A 49 6.46 -9.98 -7.69
N TYR A 50 5.97 -8.99 -8.42
CA TYR A 50 6.79 -7.83 -8.77
C TYR A 50 7.04 -6.88 -7.60
N ILE A 51 6.11 -6.72 -6.65
CA ILE A 51 6.38 -5.94 -5.43
C ILE A 51 7.56 -6.55 -4.68
N LYS A 52 7.51 -7.86 -4.40
CA LYS A 52 8.62 -8.54 -3.71
C LYS A 52 9.92 -8.46 -4.50
N LYS A 53 9.86 -8.65 -5.83
CA LYS A 53 11.04 -8.58 -6.69
C LYS A 53 11.70 -7.20 -6.73
N VAL A 54 10.92 -6.11 -6.76
CA VAL A 54 11.44 -4.74 -6.95
C VAL A 54 11.78 -4.05 -5.63
N PHE A 55 10.97 -4.28 -4.59
CA PHE A 55 11.11 -3.60 -3.30
C PHE A 55 11.84 -4.44 -2.25
N ASP A 56 11.98 -5.76 -2.47
CA ASP A 56 12.64 -6.69 -1.55
C ASP A 56 12.09 -6.59 -0.12
N THR A 57 10.76 -6.63 0.00
CA THR A 57 10.06 -6.46 1.28
C THR A 57 8.80 -7.30 1.38
N ASP A 58 8.55 -7.81 2.59
CA ASP A 58 7.27 -8.42 2.99
C ASP A 58 6.38 -7.44 3.78
N LYS A 59 6.86 -6.21 4.03
CA LYS A 59 6.16 -5.20 4.82
C LYS A 59 5.33 -4.28 3.92
N TYR A 60 4.27 -4.83 3.34
CA TYR A 60 3.37 -4.03 2.51
C TYR A 60 1.92 -4.52 2.54
N ALA A 61 1.02 -3.65 2.10
CA ALA A 61 -0.31 -4.02 1.66
C ALA A 61 -0.57 -3.43 0.27
N ALA A 62 -1.35 -4.15 -0.54
CA ALA A 62 -1.68 -3.74 -1.90
C ALA A 62 -3.15 -4.03 -2.18
N PHE A 63 -3.81 -3.11 -2.87
CA PHE A 63 -5.20 -3.26 -3.28
C PHE A 63 -5.41 -2.67 -4.68
N HIS A 64 -6.47 -3.12 -5.34
CA HIS A 64 -6.93 -2.51 -6.58
C HIS A 64 -7.74 -1.25 -6.27
N ALA A 65 -7.41 -0.16 -6.94
CA ALA A 65 -8.10 1.11 -6.81
C ALA A 65 -8.54 1.57 -8.20
N VAL A 66 -9.84 1.83 -8.37
CA VAL A 66 -10.40 2.40 -9.62
C VAL A 66 -9.71 3.74 -9.91
N ASP A 67 -9.60 4.57 -8.88
CA ASP A 67 -8.81 5.79 -8.89
C ASP A 67 -7.69 5.66 -7.86
N SER A 68 -6.43 5.71 -8.29
CA SER A 68 -5.30 5.82 -7.38
C SER A 68 -4.97 7.31 -7.17
N PHE A 69 -4.77 7.74 -5.93
CA PHE A 69 -4.53 9.14 -5.60
C PHE A 69 -3.07 9.38 -5.24
N CYS A 70 -2.54 10.53 -5.66
CA CYS A 70 -1.26 11.06 -5.22
C CYS A 70 -1.44 12.56 -5.02
N ASP A 71 -1.39 12.98 -3.76
CA ASP A 71 -1.67 14.35 -3.32
C ASP A 71 -3.01 14.85 -3.89
N ASN A 72 -2.97 15.85 -4.77
CA ASN A 72 -4.16 16.48 -5.35
C ASN A 72 -4.50 15.94 -6.76
N SER A 73 -3.99 14.76 -7.13
CA SER A 73 -4.16 14.20 -8.48
C SER A 73 -4.64 12.75 -8.47
N ILE A 74 -5.61 12.46 -9.34
CA ILE A 74 -5.95 11.09 -9.75
C ILE A 74 -4.84 10.59 -10.68
N VAL A 75 -4.45 9.35 -10.49
CA VAL A 75 -3.38 8.66 -11.20
C VAL A 75 -3.96 7.45 -11.90
N ASP A 76 -3.89 7.46 -13.23
CA ASP A 76 -4.10 6.26 -14.04
C ASP A 76 -2.79 5.44 -14.06
N GLY A 77 -2.64 4.57 -13.07
CA GLY A 77 -1.41 3.82 -12.85
C GLY A 77 -1.31 3.24 -11.45
N ILE A 78 -0.18 3.46 -10.78
CA ILE A 78 0.07 2.97 -9.43
C ILE A 78 0.43 4.18 -8.57
N SER A 79 -0.15 4.27 -7.38
CA SER A 79 0.38 5.09 -6.30
C SER A 79 0.83 4.23 -5.12
N VAL A 80 1.85 4.68 -4.41
CA VAL A 80 2.33 4.04 -3.19
C VAL A 80 2.54 5.08 -2.10
N SER A 81 2.03 4.81 -0.91
CA SER A 81 2.40 5.56 0.30
C SER A 81 3.55 4.83 1.00
N VAL A 82 4.64 5.55 1.25
CA VAL A 82 5.82 5.05 1.95
C VAL A 82 5.81 5.56 3.37
N PHE A 83 5.91 4.66 4.34
CA PHE A 83 5.91 4.98 5.76
C PHE A 83 7.31 4.74 6.34
N LYS A 84 7.86 5.76 7.00
CA LYS A 84 9.05 5.65 7.86
C LYS A 84 8.74 6.19 9.25
N PHE A 85 8.89 5.35 10.26
CA PHE A 85 8.80 5.74 11.66
C PHE A 85 10.14 6.32 12.12
N GLU A 86 10.09 7.47 12.79
CA GLU A 86 11.29 8.13 13.32
C GLU A 86 11.74 7.53 14.65
N ASN A 87 10.82 6.87 15.35
CA ASN A 87 11.03 6.16 16.61
C ASN A 87 10.59 4.68 16.44
N ASN A 88 10.49 3.94 17.54
CA ASN A 88 9.94 2.59 17.55
C ASN A 88 8.42 2.62 17.26
N GLY A 89 8.06 2.37 16.00
CA GLY A 89 6.69 2.19 15.54
C GLY A 89 6.51 0.81 14.89
N SER A 90 5.31 0.25 15.01
CA SER A 90 4.94 -1.02 14.38
C SER A 90 3.60 -0.89 13.67
N LEU A 91 3.47 -1.52 12.52
CA LEU A 91 2.23 -1.65 11.76
C LEU A 91 1.71 -3.08 11.86
N ASN A 92 0.39 -3.20 12.04
CA ASN A 92 -0.31 -4.47 11.97
C ASN A 92 -1.32 -4.39 10.81
N LEU A 93 -1.31 -5.42 9.97
CA LEU A 93 -2.28 -5.56 8.88
C LEU A 93 -3.42 -6.46 9.37
N PHE A 94 -4.63 -5.93 9.34
CA PHE A 94 -5.85 -6.71 9.54
C PHE A 94 -6.59 -6.82 8.20
N TYR A 95 -6.91 -8.05 7.82
CA TYR A 95 -7.61 -8.35 6.59
C TYR A 95 -8.75 -9.31 6.88
N VAL A 96 -9.92 -9.02 6.30
CA VAL A 96 -11.07 -9.92 6.31
C VAL A 96 -11.32 -10.36 4.88
N GLU A 97 -11.30 -11.68 4.68
CA GLU A 97 -11.62 -12.29 3.40
C GLU A 97 -13.12 -12.21 3.14
N ASP A 98 -13.49 -11.95 1.88
CA ASP A 98 -14.86 -11.81 1.38
C ASP A 98 -15.72 -10.76 2.12
N ILE A 99 -15.84 -9.58 1.53
CA ILE A 99 -16.73 -8.52 2.03
C ILE A 99 -18.22 -8.91 2.05
N LYS A 100 -18.60 -10.00 1.39
CA LYS A 100 -19.97 -10.54 1.42
C LYS A 100 -20.22 -11.46 2.62
N ASP A 101 -19.20 -11.81 3.40
CA ASP A 101 -19.41 -12.49 4.69
C ASP A 101 -20.31 -11.62 5.57
N LYS A 102 -21.43 -12.18 6.02
CA LYS A 102 -22.38 -11.49 6.90
C LYS A 102 -21.73 -11.01 8.20
N ASN A 103 -20.63 -11.65 8.61
CA ASN A 103 -19.90 -11.32 9.81
C ASN A 103 -18.72 -10.35 9.58
N PHE A 104 -18.47 -9.88 8.36
CA PHE A 104 -17.31 -9.00 8.10
C PHE A 104 -17.35 -7.73 8.96
N LEU A 105 -18.53 -7.09 9.06
CA LEU A 105 -18.72 -5.88 9.87
C LEU A 105 -18.41 -6.13 11.34
N ILE A 106 -18.87 -7.28 11.86
CA ILE A 106 -18.67 -7.66 13.26
C ILE A 106 -17.17 -7.88 13.52
N LYS A 107 -16.50 -8.68 12.68
CA LYS A 107 -15.05 -8.92 12.78
C LYS A 107 -14.23 -7.64 12.74
N THR A 108 -14.56 -6.73 11.82
CA THR A 108 -13.87 -5.43 11.69
C THR A 108 -14.14 -4.54 12.90
N ALA A 109 -15.38 -4.46 13.36
CA ALA A 109 -15.74 -3.70 14.55
C ALA A 109 -15.03 -4.25 15.81
N ASP A 110 -14.98 -5.57 15.97
CA ASP A 110 -14.28 -6.23 17.07
C ASP A 110 -12.78 -5.90 17.05
N TYR A 111 -12.14 -5.96 15.89
CA TYR A 111 -10.73 -5.59 15.75
C TYR A 111 -10.47 -4.12 16.12
N ILE A 112 -11.29 -3.19 15.62
CA ILE A 112 -11.16 -1.76 15.93
C ILE A 112 -11.37 -1.52 17.44
N ASN A 113 -12.40 -2.13 18.03
CA ASN A 113 -12.70 -1.97 19.45
C ASN A 113 -11.60 -2.53 20.36
N LEU A 114 -11.00 -3.68 19.98
CA LEU A 114 -9.86 -4.28 20.69
C LEU A 114 -8.59 -3.42 20.60
N ASN A 115 -8.43 -2.63 19.53
CA ASN A 115 -7.24 -1.82 19.25
C ASN A 115 -7.53 -0.31 19.28
N LYS A 116 -8.50 0.13 20.09
CA LYS A 116 -9.00 1.52 20.15
C LYS A 116 -7.95 2.59 20.48
N ASP A 117 -6.82 2.19 21.04
CA ASP A 117 -5.69 3.06 21.36
C ASP A 117 -4.71 3.25 20.18
N LYS A 118 -4.98 2.62 19.04
CA LYS A 118 -4.13 2.67 17.83
C LYS A 118 -4.71 3.61 16.78
N LEU A 119 -3.83 4.10 15.91
CA LEU A 119 -4.24 4.78 14.68
C LEU A 119 -4.68 3.72 13.65
N HIS A 120 -5.89 3.88 13.12
CA HIS A 120 -6.42 3.03 12.05
C HIS A 120 -6.34 3.74 10.70
N ILE A 121 -5.82 3.03 9.70
CA ILE A 121 -5.88 3.41 8.28
C ILE A 121 -6.76 2.34 7.63
N ILE A 122 -7.90 2.75 7.07
CA ILE A 122 -8.94 1.88 6.49
C ILE A 122 -9.11 2.26 5.02
#